data_AF-A0A8K0KD81-F1
#
_entry.id   AF-A0A8K0KD81-F1
#
_cell.length_a   1.000
_cell.length_b   1.000
_cell.length_c   1.000
_cell.angle_alpha   90.00
_cell.angle_beta   90.00
_cell.angle_gamma   90.00
#
_symmetry.space_group_name_H-M   'P 1'
#
loop_
_entity.id
_entity.type
_entity.pdbx_description
1 polymer ?
#
loop_
_entity_poly.entity_id
_entity_poly.type
_entity_poly.pdbx_seq_one_letter_code
_entity_poly.pdbx_strand_id
1 'polypeptide(L)'
;IRLKQNKYPVLFLTQGVTTKYPEYHDPRTHTIPMAVHYAVSAGILGINVHSEDILRDSTQVKLARDAGLVVFCWGEDNNDTSTIRYLKELGLDGIIYDKIDYLTDKKESIFLVEARESETNKLRQVAIDNFVPPAPVVGHTPFRKLDL
;
A
#
# COMPACT_ATOMS: atom_id res chain seq x y z
N ILE A 1 13.88 12.42 -13.48
CA ILE A 1 13.48 12.10 -12.09
C ILE A 1 14.28 10.96 -11.49
N ARG A 2 14.36 9.79 -12.15
CA ARG A 2 15.13 8.61 -11.67
C ARG A 2 16.54 8.90 -11.13
N LEU A 3 17.29 9.81 -11.75
CA LEU A 3 18.66 10.18 -11.32
C LEU A 3 18.69 11.13 -10.10
N LYS A 4 17.60 11.84 -9.81
CA LYS A 4 17.51 12.83 -8.72
C LYS A 4 16.71 12.31 -7.52
N GLN A 5 15.78 11.38 -7.75
CA GLN A 5 15.02 10.69 -6.71
C GLN A 5 15.03 9.19 -6.99
N ASN A 6 15.89 8.48 -6.26
CA ASN A 6 15.98 7.02 -6.25
C ASN A 6 15.58 6.41 -4.90
N LYS A 7 15.35 7.24 -3.87
CA LYS A 7 15.03 6.79 -2.51
C LYS A 7 13.53 6.70 -2.26
N TYR A 8 12.77 7.69 -2.74
CA TYR A 8 11.34 7.77 -2.49
C TYR A 8 10.54 7.48 -3.77
N PRO A 9 9.47 6.67 -3.71
CA PRO A 9 8.62 6.41 -4.86
C PRO A 9 7.92 7.69 -5.32
N VAL A 10 7.75 7.83 -6.64
CA VAL A 10 7.13 9.00 -7.26
C VAL A 10 5.95 8.55 -8.11
N LEU A 11 4.82 9.22 -7.97
CA LEU A 11 3.65 9.10 -8.84
C LEU A 11 3.56 10.34 -9.73
N PHE A 12 3.18 10.16 -11.00
CA PHE A 12 2.94 11.27 -11.92
C PHE A 12 1.47 11.68 -11.92
N LEU A 13 1.21 12.93 -11.54
CA LEU A 13 -0.13 13.50 -11.54
C LEU A 13 -0.58 13.79 -12.97
N THR A 14 -1.74 13.26 -13.36
CA THR A 14 -2.34 13.49 -14.67
C THR A 14 -3.80 13.91 -14.49
N GLN A 15 -4.23 14.87 -15.30
CA GLN A 15 -5.60 15.34 -15.32
C GLN A 15 -6.48 14.43 -16.17
N GLY A 16 -5.91 13.87 -17.24
CA GLY A 16 -6.71 13.13 -18.21
C GLY A 16 -7.69 14.04 -18.93
N VAL A 17 -8.62 13.42 -19.65
CA VAL A 17 -9.63 14.17 -20.40
C VAL A 17 -10.75 14.60 -19.45
N THR A 18 -10.99 15.89 -19.28
CA THR A 18 -12.02 16.42 -18.38
C THR A 18 -12.59 17.72 -18.94
N THR A 19 -13.85 17.98 -18.63
CA THR A 19 -14.48 19.29 -18.87
C THR A 19 -14.49 20.19 -17.64
N LYS A 20 -14.09 19.67 -16.46
CA LYS A 20 -14.11 20.41 -15.19
C LYS A 20 -12.99 21.45 -15.10
N TYR A 21 -11.87 21.18 -15.77
CA TYR A 21 -10.65 21.97 -15.66
C TYR A 21 -10.04 22.27 -17.03
N PRO A 22 -9.40 23.43 -17.22
CA PRO A 22 -8.60 23.68 -18.41
C PRO A 22 -7.41 22.70 -18.44
N GLU A 23 -6.97 22.35 -19.65
CA GLU A 23 -5.78 21.51 -19.83
C GLU A 23 -4.53 22.20 -19.29
N TYR A 24 -3.65 21.42 -18.65
CA TYR A 24 -2.32 21.90 -18.30
C TYR A 24 -1.48 22.16 -19.55
N HIS A 25 -0.46 23.01 -19.43
CA HIS A 25 0.50 23.21 -20.52
C HIS A 25 1.37 21.98 -20.82
N ASP A 26 1.43 21.00 -19.90
CA ASP A 26 2.18 19.77 -20.09
C ASP A 26 1.32 18.70 -20.79
N PRO A 27 1.59 18.36 -22.06
CA PRO A 27 0.78 17.40 -22.81
C PRO A 27 0.82 16.00 -22.23
N ARG A 28 1.80 15.68 -21.39
CA ARG A 28 1.90 14.37 -20.73
C ARG A 28 0.76 14.10 -19.76
N THR A 29 0.07 15.16 -19.32
CA THR A 29 -1.01 15.10 -18.34
C THR A 29 -2.41 15.06 -18.97
N HIS A 30 -2.51 15.18 -20.30
CA HIS A 30 -3.78 15.34 -21.01
C HIS A 30 -4.59 14.05 -21.12
N THR A 31 -3.92 12.89 -21.11
CA THR A 31 -4.59 11.58 -21.22
C THR A 31 -3.87 10.56 -20.36
N ILE A 32 -4.62 9.57 -19.81
CA ILE A 32 -4.01 8.49 -19.03
C ILE A 32 -2.98 7.68 -19.86
N PRO A 33 -3.22 7.31 -21.13
CA PRO A 33 -2.22 6.62 -21.94
C PRO A 33 -0.89 7.39 -22.03
N MET A 34 -0.94 8.72 -22.20
CA MET A 34 0.27 9.54 -22.25
C MET A 34 1.01 9.54 -20.90
N ALA A 35 0.26 9.61 -19.79
CA ALA A 35 0.80 9.52 -18.45
C ALA A 35 1.44 8.15 -18.18
N VAL A 36 0.83 7.06 -18.64
CA VAL A 36 1.38 5.69 -18.57
C VAL A 36 2.70 5.60 -19.34
N HIS A 37 2.74 6.07 -20.58
CA HIS A 37 3.97 6.07 -21.38
C HIS A 37 5.08 6.88 -20.72
N TYR A 38 4.74 8.04 -20.16
CA TYR A 38 5.71 8.83 -19.42
C TYR A 38 6.19 8.11 -18.15
N ALA A 39 5.29 7.53 -17.37
CA ALA A 39 5.66 6.85 -16.13
C ALA A 39 6.61 5.66 -16.37
N VAL A 40 6.32 4.84 -17.38
CA VAL A 40 7.18 3.72 -17.80
C VAL A 40 8.54 4.23 -18.28
N SER A 41 8.57 5.22 -19.17
CA SER A 41 9.83 5.74 -19.72
C SER A 41 10.70 6.46 -18.67
N ALA A 42 10.06 7.17 -17.73
CA ALA A 42 10.73 7.83 -16.62
C ALA A 42 11.20 6.86 -15.53
N GLY A 43 10.68 5.63 -15.51
CA GLY A 43 10.95 4.62 -14.49
C GLY A 43 10.51 5.07 -13.09
N ILE A 44 9.31 5.63 -12.98
CA ILE A 44 8.68 6.04 -11.71
C ILE A 44 7.66 4.98 -11.27
N LEU A 45 7.15 5.07 -10.04
CA LEU A 45 6.30 4.04 -9.45
C LEU A 45 4.95 3.90 -10.17
N GLY A 46 4.38 5.02 -10.62
CA GLY A 46 3.04 4.98 -11.16
C GLY A 46 2.45 6.35 -11.48
N ILE A 47 1.13 6.38 -11.56
CA ILE A 47 0.35 7.56 -11.96
C ILE A 47 -0.74 7.86 -10.92
N ASN A 48 -1.08 9.14 -10.83
CA ASN A 48 -2.19 9.64 -10.02
C ASN A 48 -3.15 10.38 -10.95
N VAL A 49 -4.30 9.77 -11.22
CA VAL A 49 -5.22 10.18 -12.29
C VAL A 49 -6.47 10.86 -11.74
N HIS A 50 -7.11 11.70 -12.55
CA HIS A 50 -8.41 12.25 -12.17
C HIS A 50 -9.51 11.19 -12.26
N SER A 51 -10.39 11.13 -11.27
CA SER A 51 -11.41 10.07 -11.18
C SER A 51 -12.46 10.15 -12.28
N GLU A 52 -12.77 11.33 -12.82
CA GLU A 52 -13.73 11.49 -13.92
C GLU A 52 -13.32 10.68 -15.16
N ASP A 53 -12.03 10.67 -15.51
CA ASP A 53 -11.53 9.96 -16.69
C ASP A 53 -11.66 8.44 -16.52
N ILE A 54 -11.34 7.92 -15.32
CA ILE A 54 -11.54 6.50 -14.99
C ILE A 54 -13.02 6.13 -14.98
N LEU A 55 -13.87 6.98 -14.39
CA LEU A 55 -15.30 6.70 -14.29
C LEU A 55 -15.95 6.68 -15.66
N ARG A 56 -15.44 7.47 -16.62
CA ARG A 56 -15.86 7.44 -18.01
C ARG A 56 -15.35 6.21 -18.76
N ASP A 57 -14.10 5.81 -18.53
CA ASP A 57 -13.50 4.63 -19.16
C ASP A 57 -12.58 3.88 -18.19
N SER A 58 -13.16 2.84 -17.58
CA SER A 58 -12.48 2.03 -16.58
C SER A 58 -11.40 1.12 -17.16
N THR A 59 -11.35 0.95 -18.49
CA THR A 59 -10.30 0.16 -19.17
C THR A 59 -8.93 0.81 -19.05
N GLN A 60 -8.89 2.12 -18.81
CA GLN A 60 -7.64 2.87 -18.62
C GLN A 60 -6.89 2.47 -17.34
N VAL A 61 -7.61 2.00 -16.31
CA VAL A 61 -6.98 1.43 -15.11
C VAL A 61 -6.24 0.14 -15.46
N LYS A 62 -6.88 -0.72 -16.28
CA LYS A 62 -6.26 -1.95 -16.75
C LYS A 62 -4.99 -1.65 -17.57
N LEU A 63 -5.02 -0.63 -18.45
CA LEU A 63 -3.85 -0.21 -19.21
C LEU A 63 -2.65 0.12 -18.31
N ALA A 64 -2.86 0.92 -17.26
CA ALA A 64 -1.78 1.30 -16.35
C ALA A 64 -1.27 0.11 -15.51
N ARG A 65 -2.19 -0.76 -15.05
CA ARG A 65 -1.84 -1.94 -14.26
C ARG A 65 -1.10 -3.00 -15.09
N ASP A 66 -1.51 -3.22 -16.33
CA ASP A 66 -0.83 -4.12 -17.27
C ASP A 66 0.60 -3.64 -17.58
N ALA A 67 0.84 -2.32 -17.50
CA ALA A 67 2.16 -1.72 -17.59
C ALA A 67 2.99 -1.83 -16.29
N GLY A 68 2.46 -2.46 -15.24
CA GLY A 68 3.12 -2.65 -13.95
C GLY A 68 3.17 -1.39 -13.07
N LEU A 69 2.30 -0.42 -13.33
CA LEU A 69 2.26 0.84 -12.59
C LEU A 69 1.26 0.79 -11.43
N VAL A 70 1.61 1.49 -10.35
CA VAL A 70 0.67 1.81 -9.27
C VAL A 70 -0.30 2.89 -9.74
N VAL A 71 -1.59 2.72 -9.46
CA VAL A 71 -2.65 3.64 -9.91
C VAL A 71 -3.38 4.23 -8.70
N PHE A 72 -3.16 5.52 -8.49
CA PHE A 72 -3.93 6.31 -7.54
C PHE A 72 -4.94 7.18 -8.29
N CYS A 73 -6.00 7.61 -7.62
CA CYS A 73 -6.88 8.64 -8.15
C CYS A 73 -7.16 9.78 -7.17
N TRP A 74 -7.45 10.93 -7.73
CA TRP A 74 -7.91 12.14 -7.06
C TRP A 74 -9.12 12.70 -7.82
N GLY A 75 -9.94 13.50 -7.16
CA GLY A 75 -11.07 14.16 -7.80
C GLY A 75 -12.29 14.23 -6.89
N GLU A 76 -13.24 15.04 -7.31
CA GLU A 76 -14.43 15.38 -6.54
C GLU A 76 -15.40 14.21 -6.42
N ASP A 77 -15.39 13.33 -7.41
CA ASP A 77 -16.19 12.11 -7.43
C ASP A 77 -15.73 11.13 -6.32
N ASN A 78 -14.53 11.31 -5.76
CA ASN A 78 -14.02 10.51 -4.64
C ASN A 78 -14.66 10.87 -3.29
N ASN A 79 -15.63 11.79 -3.25
CA ASN A 79 -16.36 12.13 -2.03
C ASN A 79 -17.67 11.35 -1.88
N ASP A 80 -18.02 10.49 -2.85
CA ASP A 80 -19.19 9.61 -2.79
C ASP A 80 -18.80 8.17 -2.43
N THR A 81 -19.46 7.60 -1.42
CA THR A 81 -19.15 6.26 -0.90
C THR A 81 -19.35 5.16 -1.95
N SER A 82 -20.33 5.32 -2.85
CA SER A 82 -20.59 4.33 -3.90
C SER A 82 -19.47 4.34 -4.94
N THR A 83 -19.00 5.54 -5.29
CA THR A 83 -17.87 5.76 -6.20
C THR A 83 -16.58 5.21 -5.62
N ILE A 84 -16.28 5.47 -4.34
CA ILE A 84 -15.11 4.91 -3.67
C ILE A 84 -15.14 3.38 -3.68
N ARG A 85 -16.31 2.77 -3.44
CA ARG A 85 -16.46 1.30 -3.47
C ARG A 85 -16.18 0.76 -4.87
N TYR A 86 -16.76 1.39 -5.89
CA TYR A 86 -16.52 1.03 -7.29
C TYR A 86 -15.04 1.15 -7.68
N LEU A 87 -14.37 2.25 -7.30
CA LEU A 87 -12.94 2.45 -7.58
C LEU A 87 -12.06 1.41 -6.87
N LYS A 88 -12.43 0.97 -5.65
CA LYS A 88 -11.74 -0.14 -4.97
C LYS A 88 -11.93 -1.46 -5.70
N GLU A 89 -13.14 -1.76 -6.17
CA GLU A 89 -13.45 -2.98 -6.93
C GLU A 89 -12.76 -3.01 -8.29
N LEU A 90 -12.59 -1.84 -8.91
CA LEU A 90 -11.81 -1.67 -10.13
C LEU A 90 -10.30 -1.93 -9.92
N GLY A 91 -9.86 -1.94 -8.66
CA GLY A 91 -8.53 -2.33 -8.26
C GLY A 91 -7.51 -1.21 -8.38
N LEU A 92 -7.90 0.02 -8.04
CA LEU A 92 -6.96 1.10 -7.77
C LEU A 92 -6.18 0.81 -6.48
N ASP A 93 -4.91 1.20 -6.46
CA ASP A 93 -4.03 1.03 -5.30
C ASP A 93 -4.24 2.13 -4.25
N GLY A 94 -4.80 3.27 -4.65
CA GLY A 94 -5.04 4.40 -3.78
C GLY A 94 -6.17 5.31 -4.27
N ILE A 95 -6.94 5.84 -3.32
CA ILE A 95 -8.00 6.82 -3.58
C ILE A 95 -7.77 7.98 -2.62
N ILE A 96 -7.63 9.18 -3.15
CA ILE A 96 -7.44 10.42 -2.40
C ILE A 96 -8.78 11.13 -2.28
N TYR A 97 -9.22 11.41 -1.05
CA TYR A 97 -10.50 12.03 -0.73
C TYR A 97 -10.41 12.84 0.57
N ASP A 98 -11.31 13.81 0.77
CA ASP A 98 -11.20 14.80 1.85
C ASP A 98 -11.77 14.28 3.19
N LYS A 99 -12.99 13.72 3.16
CA LYS A 99 -13.78 13.38 4.36
C LYS A 99 -13.44 12.00 4.95
N ILE A 100 -12.21 11.83 5.42
CA ILE A 100 -11.73 10.55 5.95
C ILE A 100 -12.50 10.07 7.19
N ASP A 101 -13.01 11.00 7.98
CA ASP A 101 -13.75 10.79 9.23
C ASP A 101 -15.16 10.23 9.01
N TYR A 102 -15.81 10.57 7.90
CA TYR A 102 -17.15 10.08 7.56
C TYR A 102 -17.12 8.76 6.80
N LEU A 103 -16.06 8.52 6.01
CA LEU A 103 -16.00 7.44 5.02
C LEU A 103 -15.17 6.23 5.48
N THR A 104 -14.52 6.33 6.62
CA THR A 104 -13.68 5.27 7.17
C THR A 104 -14.13 4.96 8.59
N ASP A 105 -14.37 3.68 8.90
CA ASP A 105 -14.42 3.24 10.29
C ASP A 105 -13.13 3.65 10.98
N LYS A 106 -13.19 4.03 12.27
CA LYS A 106 -12.03 4.47 13.06
C LYS A 106 -10.85 3.52 12.90
N LYS A 107 -9.93 3.85 11.99
CA LYS A 107 -8.65 3.14 11.85
C LYS A 107 -7.72 3.68 12.92
N GLU A 108 -7.16 2.79 13.73
CA GLU A 108 -6.12 3.17 14.68
C GLU A 108 -4.90 3.72 13.91
N SER A 109 -4.31 4.80 14.40
CA SER A 109 -3.12 5.41 13.80
C SER A 109 -1.99 4.39 13.71
N ILE A 110 -1.29 4.33 12.57
CA ILE A 110 -0.17 3.41 12.35
C ILE A 110 0.89 3.49 13.45
N PHE A 111 1.15 4.69 13.98
CA PHE A 111 2.09 4.89 15.09
C PHE A 111 1.67 4.17 16.39
N LEU A 112 0.36 4.09 16.66
CA LEU A 112 -0.16 3.37 17.82
C LEU A 112 -0.06 1.86 17.62
N VAL A 113 -0.28 1.40 16.38
CA VAL A 113 -0.12 0.00 16.00
C VAL A 113 1.35 -0.42 16.11
N GLU A 114 2.28 0.34 15.53
CA GLU A 114 3.72 0.09 15.60
C GLU A 114 4.25 0.10 17.04
N ALA A 115 3.81 1.06 17.86
CA ALA A 115 4.17 1.09 19.28
C ALA A 115 3.71 -0.17 20.00
N ARG A 116 2.46 -0.58 19.83
CA ARG A 116 1.88 -1.79 20.43
C ARG A 116 2.57 -3.06 19.95
N GLU A 117 2.90 -3.16 18.66
CA GLU A 117 3.66 -4.28 18.11
C GLU A 117 5.08 -4.33 18.69
N SER A 118 5.73 -3.19 18.85
CA SER A 118 7.06 -3.09 19.46
C SER A 118 7.03 -3.53 20.93
N GLU A 119 6.00 -3.16 21.69
CA GLU A 119 5.78 -3.60 23.07
C GLU A 119 5.51 -5.10 23.15
N THR A 120 4.65 -5.61 22.27
CA THR A 120 4.31 -7.03 22.18
C THR A 120 5.54 -7.88 21.86
N ASN A 121 6.40 -7.42 20.94
CA ASN A 121 7.63 -8.11 20.60
C ASN A 121 8.64 -8.11 21.76
N LYS A 122 8.77 -6.99 22.50
CA LYS A 122 9.60 -6.94 23.72
C LYS A 122 9.11 -7.92 24.77
N LEU A 123 7.79 -7.98 25.02
CA LEU A 123 7.19 -8.90 25.99
C LEU A 123 7.40 -10.37 25.59
N ARG A 124 7.26 -10.69 24.30
CA ARG A 124 7.56 -12.03 23.78
C ARG A 124 9.03 -12.40 23.98
N GLN A 125 9.95 -11.47 23.73
CA GLN A 125 11.37 -11.72 23.95
C GLN A 125 11.69 -11.98 25.42
N VAL A 126 11.15 -11.17 26.33
CA VAL A 126 11.30 -11.37 27.79
C VAL A 126 10.74 -12.71 28.25
N ALA A 127 9.63 -13.17 27.68
CA ALA A 127 9.06 -14.48 27.99
C ALA A 127 9.95 -15.65 27.51
N ILE A 128 10.60 -15.50 26.36
CA ILE A 128 11.58 -16.48 25.84
C ILE A 128 12.83 -16.49 26.73
N ASP A 129 13.35 -15.32 27.11
CA ASP A 129 14.55 -15.19 27.91
C ASP A 129 14.34 -15.76 29.34
N ASN A 130 13.12 -15.66 29.88
CA ASN A 130 12.75 -16.20 31.18
C ASN A 130 12.27 -17.68 31.14
N PHE A 131 12.28 -18.32 29.97
CA PHE A 131 11.90 -19.72 29.84
C PHE A 131 13.01 -20.62 30.41
N VAL A 132 12.79 -21.17 31.61
CA VAL A 132 13.65 -22.22 32.18
C VAL A 132 13.11 -23.57 31.74
N PRO A 133 13.84 -24.34 30.90
CA PRO A 133 13.40 -25.67 30.52
C PRO A 133 13.36 -26.59 31.77
N PRO A 134 12.40 -27.52 31.86
CA PRO A 134 12.31 -28.43 32.98
C PRO A 134 13.61 -29.24 33.11
N ALA A 135 14.11 -29.36 34.34
CA ALA A 135 15.36 -30.06 34.62
C ALA A 135 15.29 -31.51 34.09
N PRO A 136 16.36 -32.01 33.44
CA PRO A 136 16.38 -33.38 32.95
C PRO A 136 16.22 -34.34 34.13
N VAL A 137 15.23 -35.23 34.03
CA VAL A 137 14.99 -36.28 35.04
C VAL A 137 16.20 -37.21 35.03
N VAL A 138 17.07 -37.10 36.02
CA VAL A 138 18.22 -37.99 36.18
C VAL A 138 17.69 -39.37 36.56
N GLY A 139 17.57 -40.25 35.58
CA GLY A 139 17.24 -41.66 35.83
C GLY A 139 18.34 -42.31 36.63
N HIS A 140 18.07 -42.64 37.90
CA HIS A 140 18.94 -43.51 38.68
C HIS A 140 19.00 -44.89 38.00
N THR A 141 20.13 -45.18 37.35
CA THR A 141 20.44 -46.54 36.87
C THR A 141 20.96 -47.34 38.07
N PRO A 142 20.34 -48.47 38.46
CA PRO A 142 20.87 -49.27 39.56
C PRO A 142 22.16 -49.97 39.14
N PHE A 143 23.16 -49.92 40.01
CA PHE A 143 24.46 -50.59 39.86
C PHE A 143 24.26 -52.09 39.54
N ARG A 144 24.75 -52.56 38.38
CA ARG A 144 24.93 -53.99 38.12
C ARG A 144 26.03 -54.52 39.04
N LYS A 145 25.70 -55.47 39.91
CA LYS A 145 26.70 -56.31 40.58
C LYS A 145 27.50 -57.05 39.50
N LEU A 146 28.82 -57.01 39.60
CA LEU A 146 29.70 -57.96 38.93
C LEU A 146 29.58 -59.29 39.68
N ASP A 147 29.08 -60.32 39.02
CA ASP A 147 29.26 -61.70 39.47
C ASP A 147 30.52 -62.26 38.78
N LEU A 148 31.31 -62.99 39.57
CA LEU A 148 32.60 -63.63 39.24
C LEU A 148 32.53 -64.60 38.06
#